data_AF-A0A2V5XW79-F1
#
_entry.id   AF-A0A2V5XW79-F1
#
_cell.length_a   1.000
_cell.length_b   1.000
_cell.length_c   1.000
_cell.angle_alpha   90.00
_cell.angle_beta   90.00
_cell.angle_gamma   90.00
#
_symmetry.space_group_name_H-M   'P 1'
#
loop_
_entity.id
_entity.type
_entity.pdbx_description
1 polymer ?
#
loop_
_entity_poly.entity_id
_entity_poly.type
_entity_poly.pdbx_seq_one_letter_code
_entity_poly.pdbx_strand_id
1 'polypeptide(L)'
;MPSVVFLRAASVGKTNRCQPASIAKQLAKFGVLNIGAVGTFVVREDASEAALRAAPARKLPFKCEMMICPARDIIKLASKDPFSSHSARDDDWLVKIIAIQDRFVLGLYRRQMKAISYPRRYRRM
;
A
#
# COMPACT_ATOMS: atom_id res chain seq x y z
N MET A 1 0.56 8.14 -16.88
CA MET A 1 -0.24 6.92 -16.72
C MET A 1 -0.62 6.74 -15.25
N PRO A 2 -1.85 6.28 -14.95
CA PRO A 2 -2.26 5.98 -13.58
C PRO A 2 -1.31 5.01 -12.88
N SER A 3 -0.99 5.30 -11.62
CA SER A 3 0.01 4.57 -10.85
C SER A 3 -0.44 4.37 -9.41
N VAL A 4 0.11 3.37 -8.74
CA VAL A 4 -0.04 3.13 -7.31
C VAL A 4 1.30 3.38 -6.64
N VAL A 5 1.29 4.18 -5.58
CA VAL A 5 2.48 4.53 -4.79
C VAL A 5 2.38 3.86 -3.44
N PHE A 6 3.38 3.05 -3.11
CA PHE A 6 3.54 2.40 -1.81
C PHE A 6 4.66 3.08 -1.03
N LEU A 7 4.37 3.47 0.21
CA LEU A 7 5.29 4.10 1.14
C LEU A 7 5.79 3.08 2.16
N ARG A 8 7.12 2.97 2.31
CA ARG A 8 7.71 2.10 3.32
C ARG A 8 7.58 2.71 4.72
N ALA A 9 7.21 1.85 5.68
CA ALA A 9 7.21 2.14 7.12
C ALA A 9 6.39 3.38 7.54
N ALA A 10 5.34 3.73 6.79
CA ALA A 10 4.42 4.80 7.14
C ALA A 10 3.59 4.42 8.38
N SER A 11 3.67 5.24 9.43
CA SER A 11 2.94 5.09 10.70
C SER A 11 3.14 3.74 11.42
N VAL A 12 4.35 3.17 11.37
CA VAL A 12 4.69 1.93 12.08
C VAL A 12 5.30 2.25 13.46
N GLY A 13 4.92 1.51 14.51
CA GLY A 13 5.62 1.56 15.80
C GLY A 13 5.67 2.93 16.49
N LYS A 14 4.62 3.76 16.33
CA LYS A 14 4.53 5.16 16.80
C LYS A 14 5.48 6.16 16.10
N THR A 15 6.24 5.74 15.10
CA THR A 15 7.14 6.61 14.32
C THR A 15 6.60 6.86 12.91
N ASN A 16 7.24 7.75 12.14
CA ASN A 16 6.93 8.04 10.73
C ASN A 16 5.45 8.32 10.47
N ARG A 17 4.84 9.16 11.31
CA ARG A 17 3.40 9.46 11.23
C ARG A 17 3.05 10.02 9.86
N CYS A 18 2.21 9.27 9.15
CA CYS A 18 1.67 9.62 7.85
C CYS A 18 0.18 9.95 8.03
N GLN A 19 -0.24 11.11 7.51
CA GLN A 19 -1.65 11.53 7.46
C GLN A 19 -2.13 11.48 6.00
N PRO A 20 -2.69 10.35 5.53
CA PRO A 20 -2.94 10.15 4.10
C PRO A 20 -3.90 11.16 3.49
N ALA A 21 -4.93 11.59 4.22
CA ALA A 21 -5.88 12.60 3.75
C ALA A 21 -5.20 13.96 3.49
N SER A 22 -4.28 14.39 4.38
CA SER A 22 -3.52 15.63 4.20
C SER A 22 -2.59 15.55 3.00
N ILE A 23 -1.89 14.42 2.83
CA ILE A 23 -1.01 14.18 1.70
C ILE A 23 -1.79 14.18 0.38
N ALA A 24 -2.92 13.48 0.32
CA ALA A 24 -3.78 13.47 -0.87
C ALA A 24 -4.25 14.88 -1.24
N LYS A 25 -4.68 15.68 -0.26
CA LYS A 25 -5.06 17.08 -0.49
C LYS A 25 -3.89 17.93 -1.01
N GLN A 26 -2.70 17.77 -0.45
CA GLN A 26 -1.51 18.50 -0.87
C GLN A 26 -0.99 18.09 -2.25
N LEU A 27 -1.31 16.87 -2.68
CA LEU A 27 -0.91 16.31 -3.97
C LEU A 27 -2.07 16.23 -4.97
N ALA A 28 -3.16 16.98 -4.73
CA ALA A 28 -4.37 16.96 -5.56
C ALA A 28 -4.10 17.26 -7.04
N LYS A 29 -3.04 18.03 -7.35
CA LYS A 29 -2.61 18.32 -8.73
C LYS A 29 -2.20 17.08 -9.55
N PHE A 30 -1.86 15.98 -8.88
CA PHE A 30 -1.56 14.70 -9.53
C PHE A 30 -2.74 13.72 -9.44
N GLY A 31 -3.92 14.20 -9.00
CA GLY A 31 -5.09 13.35 -8.79
C GLY A 31 -4.83 12.24 -7.77
N VAL A 32 -4.05 12.53 -6.72
CA VAL A 32 -3.72 11.57 -5.66
C VAL A 32 -4.95 11.27 -4.81
N LEU A 33 -5.27 9.98 -4.67
CA LEU A 33 -6.35 9.46 -3.85
C LEU A 33 -5.82 8.60 -2.71
N ASN A 34 -6.39 8.81 -1.52
CA ASN A 34 -6.25 7.90 -0.39
C ASN A 34 -7.40 6.89 -0.43
N ILE A 35 -7.07 5.60 -0.44
CA ILE A 35 -8.05 4.49 -0.46
C ILE A 35 -8.37 3.93 0.93
N GLY A 36 -7.99 4.66 2.00
CA GLY A 36 -8.18 4.20 3.38
C GLY A 36 -7.06 3.30 3.90
N ALA A 37 -5.97 3.14 3.15
CA ALA A 37 -4.80 2.37 3.54
C ALA A 37 -3.61 3.29 3.82
N VAL A 38 -3.06 3.23 5.04
CA VAL A 38 -1.87 4.01 5.38
C VAL A 38 -0.69 3.51 4.56
N GLY A 39 -0.01 4.45 3.89
CA GLY A 39 1.16 4.15 3.06
C GLY A 39 0.83 3.65 1.66
N THR A 40 -0.42 3.75 1.19
CA THR A 40 -0.79 3.45 -0.21
C THR A 40 -1.58 4.60 -0.81
N PHE A 41 -1.23 5.02 -2.01
CA PHE A 41 -1.92 6.06 -2.77
C PHE A 41 -2.16 5.63 -4.21
N VAL A 42 -3.28 6.06 -4.79
CA VAL A 42 -3.55 5.93 -6.23
C VAL A 42 -3.37 7.29 -6.88
N VAL A 43 -2.63 7.35 -7.98
CA VAL A 43 -2.40 8.54 -8.80
C VAL A 43 -3.19 8.33 -10.09
N ARG A 44 -4.13 9.22 -10.39
CA ARG A 44 -4.94 9.12 -11.63
C ARG A 44 -4.34 9.86 -12.81
N GLU A 45 -3.63 10.95 -12.56
CA GLU A 45 -3.08 11.78 -13.62
C GLU A 45 -1.82 11.19 -14.23
N ASP A 46 -1.47 11.68 -15.43
CA ASP A 46 -0.16 11.40 -16.00
C ASP A 46 0.93 12.18 -15.27
N ALA A 47 1.73 11.48 -14.47
CA ALA A 47 2.84 12.04 -13.73
C ALA A 47 4.09 11.20 -13.97
N SER A 48 5.22 11.87 -14.17
CA SER A 48 6.51 11.19 -14.26
C SER A 48 6.86 10.55 -12.91
N GLU A 49 7.57 9.43 -12.94
CA GLU A 49 8.04 8.76 -11.73
C GLU A 49 8.86 9.70 -10.84
N ALA A 50 9.72 10.54 -11.45
CA ALA A 50 10.49 11.55 -10.74
C ALA A 50 9.59 12.55 -9.98
N ALA A 51 8.50 13.02 -10.59
CA ALA A 51 7.55 13.90 -9.92
C ALA A 51 6.83 13.19 -8.76
N LEU A 52 6.45 11.93 -8.96
CA LEU A 52 5.80 11.09 -7.94
C LEU A 52 6.73 10.71 -6.78
N ARG A 53 8.04 10.63 -7.00
CA ARG A 53 9.03 10.47 -5.92
C ARG A 53 9.26 11.77 -5.16
N ALA A 54 9.45 12.87 -5.90
CA ALA A 54 9.79 14.16 -5.30
C ALA A 54 8.64 14.75 -4.48
N ALA A 55 7.40 14.64 -4.94
CA ALA A 55 6.29 15.35 -4.33
C ALA A 55 5.96 14.85 -2.90
N PRO A 56 5.80 13.54 -2.63
CA PRO A 56 5.59 13.06 -1.27
C PRO A 56 6.84 13.21 -0.42
N ALA A 57 8.06 13.06 -0.97
CA ALA A 57 9.30 13.24 -0.22
C ALA A 57 9.45 14.66 0.34
N ARG A 58 8.95 15.68 -0.36
CA ARG A 58 8.91 17.07 0.12
C ARG A 58 7.83 17.35 1.17
N LYS A 59 6.82 16.47 1.29
CA LYS A 59 5.66 16.67 2.19
C LYS A 59 5.69 15.78 3.42
N LEU A 60 6.34 14.63 3.33
CA LEU A 60 6.49 13.72 4.46
C LEU A 60 7.52 14.27 5.44
N PRO A 61 7.24 14.27 6.75
CA PRO A 61 8.18 14.76 7.76
C PRO A 61 9.33 13.76 8.04
N PHE A 62 9.50 12.74 7.21
CA PHE A 62 10.49 11.68 7.36
C PHE A 62 10.96 11.20 5.99
N LYS A 63 12.19 10.67 5.93
CA LYS A 63 12.70 9.99 4.74
C LYS A 63 11.86 8.74 4.50
N CYS A 64 11.16 8.72 3.37
CA CYS A 64 10.29 7.61 3.01
C CYS A 64 10.75 7.01 1.68
N GLU A 65 10.93 5.69 1.68
CA GLU A 65 11.18 4.96 0.44
C GLU A 65 9.86 4.61 -0.23
N MET A 66 9.88 4.61 -1.56
CA MET A 66 8.68 4.47 -2.35
C MET A 66 8.85 3.43 -3.46
N MET A 67 7.85 2.58 -3.60
CA MET A 67 7.63 1.75 -4.78
C MET A 67 6.49 2.36 -5.58
N ILE A 68 6.70 2.56 -6.88
CA ILE A 68 5.72 3.15 -7.79
C ILE A 68 5.44 2.10 -8.85
N CYS A 69 4.19 1.68 -8.97
CA CYS A 69 3.76 0.66 -9.90
C CYS A 69 2.71 1.23 -10.85
N PRO A 70 2.78 0.97 -12.17
CA PRO A 70 1.66 1.20 -13.07
C PRO A 70 0.38 0.52 -12.56
N ALA A 71 -0.75 1.22 -12.60
CA ALA A 71 -2.02 0.66 -12.13
C ALA A 71 -2.41 -0.63 -12.88
N ARG A 72 -2.11 -0.70 -14.18
CA ARG A 72 -2.32 -1.90 -15.01
C ARG A 72 -1.62 -3.15 -14.48
N ASP A 73 -0.46 -3.00 -13.83
CA ASP A 73 0.32 -4.14 -13.35
C ASP A 73 -0.31 -4.68 -12.05
N ILE A 74 -0.85 -3.78 -11.21
CA ILE A 74 -1.64 -4.14 -10.03
C ILE A 74 -2.94 -4.85 -10.44
N ILE A 75 -3.66 -4.34 -11.46
CA ILE A 75 -4.87 -4.97 -11.99
C ILE A 75 -4.55 -6.37 -12.51
N LYS A 76 -3.51 -6.49 -13.36
CA LYS A 76 -3.06 -7.78 -13.89
C LYS A 76 -2.72 -8.78 -12.79
N LEU A 77 -2.17 -8.31 -11.68
CA LEU A 77 -1.81 -9.15 -10.54
C LEU A 77 -3.03 -9.59 -9.74
N ALA A 78 -4.01 -8.71 -9.54
CA ALA A 78 -5.27 -9.02 -8.87
C ALA A 78 -6.16 -9.98 -9.71
N SER A 79 -6.19 -9.82 -11.04
CA SER A 79 -6.99 -10.65 -11.95
C SER A 79 -6.55 -12.12 -12.02
N LYS A 80 -5.36 -12.46 -11.53
CA LYS A 80 -4.85 -13.85 -11.52
C LYS A 80 -5.52 -14.76 -10.48
N ASP A 81 -6.53 -14.26 -9.76
CA ASP A 81 -7.12 -14.87 -8.58
C ASP A 81 -6.07 -15.60 -7.72
N PRO A 82 -5.27 -14.84 -6.96
CA PRO A 82 -4.15 -15.39 -6.18
C PRO A 82 -4.62 -16.46 -5.17
N PHE A 83 -5.90 -16.50 -4.80
CA PHE A 83 -6.42 -17.44 -3.81
C PHE A 83 -7.22 -18.60 -4.42
N SER A 84 -7.27 -18.72 -5.75
CA SER A 84 -8.00 -19.78 -6.47
C SER A 84 -7.69 -21.21 -5.99
N SER A 85 -6.44 -21.48 -5.58
CA SER A 85 -6.03 -22.79 -5.08
C SER A 85 -6.30 -23.01 -3.57
N HIS A 86 -6.93 -22.06 -2.88
CA HIS A 86 -7.17 -22.12 -1.44
C HIS A 86 -8.65 -21.97 -1.12
N SER A 87 -9.29 -23.09 -0.77
CA SER A 87 -10.59 -23.11 -0.09
C SER A 87 -10.40 -22.71 1.37
N ALA A 88 -10.14 -21.43 1.64
CA ALA A 88 -10.13 -20.94 3.01
C ALA A 88 -11.55 -20.98 3.59
N ARG A 89 -11.69 -21.50 4.81
CA ARG A 89 -12.93 -21.39 5.60
C ARG A 89 -13.19 -19.91 5.88
N ASP A 90 -14.43 -19.53 6.18
CA ASP A 90 -14.86 -18.12 6.30
C ASP A 90 -14.04 -17.28 7.31
N ASP A 91 -13.37 -17.91 8.27
CA ASP A 91 -12.52 -17.25 9.27
C ASP A 91 -11.01 -17.27 8.97
N ASP A 92 -10.56 -17.92 7.90
CA ASP A 92 -9.13 -18.02 7.57
C ASP A 92 -8.59 -16.69 7.03
N TRP A 93 -7.53 -16.18 7.65
CA TRP A 93 -6.71 -15.12 7.06
C TRP A 93 -5.72 -15.73 6.08
N LEU A 94 -5.84 -15.34 4.82
CA LEU A 94 -4.84 -15.68 3.81
C LEU A 94 -4.03 -14.44 3.45
N VAL A 95 -2.71 -14.59 3.43
CA VAL A 95 -1.80 -13.62 2.84
C VAL A 95 -1.02 -14.34 1.75
N LYS A 96 -1.08 -13.83 0.53
CA LYS A 96 -0.25 -14.32 -0.58
C LYS A 96 0.71 -13.23 -1.02
N ILE A 97 2.00 -13.52 -0.91
CA ILE A 97 3.05 -12.70 -1.51
C ILE A 97 2.97 -12.89 -3.02
N ILE A 98 2.80 -11.79 -3.74
CA ILE A 98 2.58 -11.77 -5.19
C ILE A 98 3.74 -11.11 -5.93
N ALA A 99 4.55 -10.29 -5.26
CA ALA A 99 5.81 -9.77 -5.76
C ALA A 99 6.75 -9.38 -4.62
N ILE A 100 8.05 -9.45 -4.88
CA ILE A 100 9.10 -8.89 -4.04
C ILE A 100 9.97 -8.03 -4.96
N GLN A 101 10.21 -6.78 -4.58
CA GLN A 101 11.08 -5.85 -5.30
C GLN A 101 11.93 -5.08 -4.29
N ASP A 102 13.24 -5.32 -4.29
CA ASP A 102 14.19 -4.75 -3.33
C ASP A 102 13.74 -4.89 -1.87
N ARG A 103 13.34 -3.78 -1.23
CA ARG A 103 12.87 -3.71 0.16
C ARG A 103 11.35 -3.68 0.28
N PHE A 104 10.64 -3.98 -0.80
CA PHE A 104 9.19 -4.02 -0.86
C PHE A 104 8.69 -5.44 -1.08
N VAL A 105 7.69 -5.82 -0.28
CA VAL A 105 6.90 -7.03 -0.49
C VAL A 105 5.48 -6.60 -0.81
N LEU A 106 4.97 -7.02 -1.96
CA LEU A 106 3.58 -6.85 -2.31
C LEU A 106 2.83 -8.15 -1.98
N GLY A 107 1.83 -8.04 -1.11
CA GLY A 107 0.98 -9.14 -0.73
C GLY A 107 -0.49 -8.78 -0.95
N LEU A 108 -1.28 -9.76 -1.38
CA LEU A 108 -2.73 -9.70 -1.29
C LEU A 108 -3.15 -10.37 0.01
N TYR A 109 -4.10 -9.77 0.70
CA TYR A 109 -4.68 -10.32 1.91
C TYR A 109 -6.17 -10.59 1.67
N ARG A 110 -6.64 -11.75 2.11
CA ARG A 110 -8.06 -12.11 2.16
C ARG A 110 -8.42 -12.36 3.62
N ARG A 111 -9.44 -11.65 4.09
CA ARG A 111 -9.96 -11.78 5.45
C ARG A 111 -11.42 -11.33 5.51
N GLN A 112 -12.18 -11.88 6.45
CA GLN A 112 -13.42 -11.25 6.88
C GLN A 112 -13.09 -9.92 7.59
N MET A 113 -13.80 -8.84 7.25
CA MET A 113 -13.56 -7.51 7.83
C MET A 113 -13.97 -7.47 9.32
N LYS A 114 -13.06 -7.88 10.20
CA LYS A 114 -13.01 -7.45 11.60
C LYS A 114 -11.96 -6.33 11.70
N ALA A 115 -12.18 -5.31 12.53
CA ALA A 115 -11.26 -4.18 12.70
C ALA A 115 -9.81 -4.70 12.88
N ILE A 116 -8.82 -4.07 12.23
CA ILE A 116 -7.40 -4.42 12.41
C ILE A 116 -7.01 -4.01 13.83
N SER A 117 -7.25 -4.87 14.80
CA SER A 117 -6.62 -4.78 16.11
C SER A 117 -5.18 -5.28 15.96
N TYR A 118 -4.25 -4.50 16.50
CA TYR A 118 -2.84 -4.87 16.55
C TYR A 118 -2.70 -6.30 17.13
N PRO A 119 -1.93 -7.22 16.52
CA PRO A 119 -1.79 -8.58 17.02
C PRO A 119 -1.16 -8.52 18.43
N ARG A 120 -1.96 -8.77 19.47
CA ARG A 120 -1.51 -8.73 20.88
C ARG A 120 -0.94 -10.05 21.39
N ARG A 121 -0.66 -11.04 20.53
CA ARG A 121 -0.09 -12.33 20.97
C ARG A 121 0.90 -12.88 19.95
N TYR A 122 2.18 -12.61 20.19
CA TYR A 122 3.21 -13.60 19.93
C TYR A 122 3.32 -14.46 21.20
N ARG A 123 2.91 -15.73 21.13
CA ARG A 123 3.26 -16.72 22.15
C ARG A 123 4.49 -17.44 21.61
N ARG A 124 5.65 -17.28 22.27
CA ARG A 124 6.78 -18.20 22.03
C ARG A 124 6.33 -19.59 22.49
N MET A 125 6.42 -20.56 21.59
CA MET A 125 6.71 -21.94 21.98
C MET A 125 8.22 -22.08 22.13
#